data_AF-A0A165KH94-F1
#
_entry.id   AF-A0A165KH94-F1
#
_cell.length_a   1.000
_cell.length_b   1.000
_cell.length_c   1.000
_cell.angle_alpha   90.00
_cell.angle_beta   90.00
_cell.angle_gamma   90.00
#
_symmetry.space_group_name_H-M   'P 1'
#
loop_
_entity.id
_entity.type
_entity.pdbx_description
1 polymer ?
#
loop_
_entity_poly.entity_id
_entity_poly.type
_entity_poly.pdbx_seq_one_letter_code
_entity_poly.pdbx_strand_id
1 'polypeptide(L)'
;MKYIGSVVLALCALYGCAHNGTMPQEEQLRIMKAVETSRRAAAESFTLYQGICQRELPAATNARDDGGTHLSMQGAVNVALNNLGQEIVCSVDIDNAVIEAIWADHRVYTLQEYKLAEAERRRRMALAEADAAQIQGGNHGAFVLAAKRSITHDFKDPDSVLYRDVFISNRTTPTLCGEINAKNSYGGYVGYKRFFYNRVVSGVDRSEIPENRASYSKLESVYCRDKVLDLPQ
;
A
#
# COMPACT_ATOMS: atom_id res chain seq x y z
N MET A 1 -17.55 -6.46 -12.16
CA MET A 1 -18.57 -6.45 -13.24
C MET A 1 -17.93 -6.07 -14.59
N LYS A 2 -17.34 -7.03 -15.30
CA LYS A 2 -17.11 -6.91 -16.75
C LYS A 2 -18.06 -7.91 -17.39
N TYR A 3 -18.99 -7.43 -18.22
CA TYR A 3 -19.74 -8.14 -19.29
C TYR A 3 -21.09 -7.51 -19.66
N ILE A 4 -21.35 -6.22 -19.35
CA ILE A 4 -22.51 -5.51 -19.93
C ILE A 4 -22.08 -4.53 -21.05
N GLY A 5 -20.78 -4.27 -21.21
CA GLY A 5 -20.27 -3.44 -22.31
C GLY A 5 -20.30 -4.11 -23.70
N SER A 6 -20.39 -5.45 -23.78
CA SER A 6 -20.34 -6.18 -25.06
C SER A 6 -21.68 -6.60 -25.62
N VAL A 7 -22.79 -6.55 -24.87
CA VAL A 7 -24.09 -6.96 -25.41
C VAL A 7 -24.66 -5.90 -26.36
N VAL A 8 -24.38 -4.62 -26.12
CA VAL A 8 -24.83 -3.53 -27.00
C VAL A 8 -24.00 -3.44 -28.29
N LEU A 9 -22.71 -3.85 -28.28
CA LEU A 9 -21.86 -3.85 -29.48
C LEU A 9 -21.84 -5.17 -30.27
N ALA A 10 -22.16 -6.31 -29.66
CA ALA A 10 -22.17 -7.60 -30.37
C ALA A 10 -23.44 -7.84 -31.21
N LEU A 11 -24.53 -7.12 -30.95
CA LEU A 11 -25.77 -7.23 -31.73
C LEU A 11 -25.73 -6.48 -33.08
N CYS A 12 -24.83 -5.52 -33.27
CA CYS A 12 -24.71 -4.76 -34.53
C CYS A 12 -23.88 -5.45 -35.62
N ALA A 13 -23.05 -6.45 -35.28
CA ALA A 13 -22.11 -7.05 -36.24
C ALA A 13 -22.69 -8.25 -37.01
N LEU A 14 -23.77 -8.88 -36.52
CA LEU A 14 -24.35 -10.08 -37.16
C LEU A 14 -25.56 -9.80 -38.05
N TYR A 15 -26.17 -8.61 -37.94
CA TYR A 15 -27.31 -8.21 -38.76
C TYR A 15 -27.03 -6.84 -39.36
N GLY A 16 -26.68 -6.82 -40.64
CA GLY A 16 -26.38 -5.61 -41.40
C GLY A 16 -27.37 -4.48 -41.11
N CYS A 17 -26.87 -3.37 -40.59
CA CYS A 17 -27.68 -2.20 -40.27
C CYS A 17 -28.07 -1.49 -41.56
N ALA A 18 -29.25 -1.83 -42.06
CA ALA A 18 -30.02 -1.01 -42.98
C ALA A 18 -31.50 -1.07 -42.56
N HIS A 19 -31.89 -0.27 -41.55
CA HIS A 19 -33.25 0.25 -41.52
C HIS A 19 -33.40 1.53 -40.69
N ASN A 20 -33.98 2.51 -41.37
CA ASN A 20 -34.41 3.83 -40.93
C ASN A 20 -35.70 3.68 -40.07
N GLY A 21 -35.59 3.09 -38.88
CA GLY A 21 -36.71 2.79 -38.00
C GLY A 21 -36.55 3.42 -36.63
N THR A 22 -37.35 4.43 -36.32
CA THR A 22 -37.51 4.92 -34.94
C THR A 22 -38.06 3.79 -34.08
N MET A 23 -37.27 3.32 -33.11
CA MET A 23 -37.70 2.32 -32.12
C MET A 23 -39.08 2.69 -31.55
N PRO A 24 -40.06 1.76 -31.52
CA PRO A 24 -41.39 2.03 -30.98
C PRO A 24 -41.30 2.58 -29.55
N GLN A 25 -42.13 3.58 -29.25
CA GLN A 25 -42.12 4.26 -27.94
C GLN A 25 -42.31 3.29 -26.75
N GLU A 26 -43.06 2.20 -26.96
CA GLU A 26 -43.24 1.14 -25.96
C GLU A 26 -41.94 0.36 -25.68
N GLU A 27 -41.15 0.07 -26.72
CA GLU A 27 -39.87 -0.62 -26.59
C GLU A 27 -38.83 0.28 -25.91
N GLN A 28 -38.80 1.57 -26.27
CA GLN A 28 -38.00 2.58 -25.56
C GLN A 28 -38.36 2.63 -24.07
N LEU A 29 -39.65 2.65 -23.74
CA LEU A 29 -40.13 2.66 -22.35
C LEU A 29 -39.74 1.38 -21.60
N ARG A 30 -39.81 0.20 -22.26
CA ARG A 30 -39.38 -1.08 -21.66
C ARG A 30 -37.88 -1.08 -21.35
N ILE A 31 -37.06 -0.60 -22.28
CA ILE A 31 -35.60 -0.49 -22.08
C ILE A 31 -35.29 0.47 -20.93
N MET A 32 -35.91 1.65 -20.92
CA MET A 32 -35.70 2.64 -19.85
C MET A 32 -36.08 2.08 -18.48
N LYS A 33 -37.22 1.38 -18.37
CA LYS A 33 -37.62 0.71 -17.12
C LYS A 33 -36.64 -0.39 -16.72
N ALA A 34 -36.18 -1.22 -17.66
CA ALA A 34 -35.21 -2.27 -17.37
C ALA A 34 -33.87 -1.69 -16.87
N VAL A 35 -33.40 -0.61 -17.50
CA VAL A 35 -32.19 0.12 -17.09
C VAL A 35 -32.38 0.72 -15.68
N GLU A 36 -33.52 1.33 -15.40
CA GLU A 36 -33.80 1.90 -14.08
C GLU A 36 -33.86 0.84 -12.98
N THR A 37 -34.56 -0.28 -13.23
CA THR A 37 -34.60 -1.42 -12.29
C THR A 37 -33.21 -1.99 -12.04
N SER A 38 -32.41 -2.15 -13.10
CA SER A 38 -31.02 -2.61 -12.98
C SER A 38 -30.16 -1.62 -12.17
N ARG A 39 -30.32 -0.31 -12.39
CA ARG A 39 -29.62 0.72 -11.60
C ARG A 39 -30.01 0.70 -10.13
N ARG A 40 -31.30 0.55 -9.81
CA ARG A 40 -31.78 0.44 -8.43
C ARG A 40 -31.20 -0.79 -7.74
N ALA A 41 -31.27 -1.95 -8.38
CA ALA A 41 -30.67 -3.18 -7.85
C ALA A 41 -29.16 -3.02 -7.60
N ALA A 42 -28.43 -2.39 -8.52
CA ALA A 42 -27.01 -2.11 -8.34
C ALA A 42 -26.73 -1.17 -7.15
N ALA A 43 -27.57 -0.14 -6.94
CA ALA A 43 -27.43 0.80 -5.82
C ALA A 43 -27.72 0.14 -4.46
N GLU A 44 -28.71 -0.76 -4.39
CA GLU A 44 -29.02 -1.54 -3.19
C GLU A 44 -27.87 -2.50 -2.85
N SER A 45 -27.37 -3.25 -3.84
CA SER A 45 -26.20 -4.12 -3.68
C SER A 45 -24.96 -3.34 -3.24
N PHE A 46 -24.71 -2.17 -3.83
CA PHE A 46 -23.60 -1.30 -3.43
C PHE A 46 -23.70 -0.90 -1.95
N THR A 47 -24.89 -0.48 -1.51
CA THR A 47 -25.12 -0.11 -0.11
C THR A 47 -24.88 -1.28 0.85
N LEU A 48 -25.31 -2.49 0.47
CA LEU A 48 -25.09 -3.70 1.25
C LEU A 48 -23.61 -4.03 1.40
N TYR A 49 -22.89 -4.12 0.29
CA TYR A 49 -21.47 -4.49 0.29
C TYR A 49 -20.61 -3.40 0.95
N GLN A 50 -20.96 -2.12 0.78
CA GLN A 50 -20.35 -1.02 1.52
C GLN A 50 -20.47 -1.26 3.03
N GLY A 51 -21.66 -1.64 3.52
CA GLY A 51 -21.88 -1.93 4.93
C GLY A 51 -21.04 -3.10 5.45
N ILE A 52 -20.78 -4.12 4.62
CA ILE A 52 -19.89 -5.25 4.95
C ILE A 52 -18.44 -4.75 5.08
N CYS A 53 -17.95 -4.05 4.06
CA CYS A 53 -16.59 -3.52 4.06
C CYS A 53 -16.33 -2.54 5.22
N GLN A 54 -17.24 -1.60 5.48
CA GLN A 54 -17.09 -0.60 6.54
C GLN A 54 -17.10 -1.19 7.95
N ARG A 55 -17.79 -2.33 8.15
CA ARG A 55 -17.80 -3.02 9.44
C ARG A 55 -16.43 -3.59 9.79
N GLU A 56 -15.77 -4.18 8.80
CA GLU A 56 -14.46 -4.81 8.97
C GLU A 56 -13.30 -3.81 8.83
N LEU A 57 -13.54 -2.72 8.09
CA LEU A 57 -12.57 -1.68 7.75
C LEU A 57 -13.12 -0.30 8.15
N PRO A 58 -13.27 0.00 9.45
CA PRO A 58 -13.91 1.25 9.90
C PRO A 58 -13.11 2.51 9.54
N ALA A 59 -11.81 2.36 9.27
CA ALA A 59 -10.95 3.44 8.78
C ALA A 59 -11.24 3.81 7.30
N ALA A 60 -11.95 2.95 6.59
CA ALA A 60 -12.25 3.09 5.18
C ALA A 60 -13.43 4.05 5.00
N THR A 61 -13.12 5.34 4.88
CA THR A 61 -14.10 6.41 4.69
C THR A 61 -14.24 6.76 3.21
N ASN A 62 -15.38 7.35 2.82
CA ASN A 62 -15.68 7.78 1.45
C ASN A 62 -15.78 6.63 0.45
N ALA A 63 -16.66 5.67 0.73
CA ALA A 63 -16.84 4.53 -0.15
C ALA A 63 -17.37 4.96 -1.54
N ARG A 64 -16.71 4.51 -2.62
CA ARG A 64 -17.14 4.72 -4.01
C ARG A 64 -16.89 3.46 -4.83
N ASP A 65 -17.53 3.34 -5.98
CA ASP A 65 -17.22 2.28 -6.94
C ASP A 65 -15.96 2.67 -7.76
N ASP A 66 -14.96 1.78 -7.88
CA ASP A 66 -13.76 1.94 -8.73
C ASP A 66 -13.99 1.45 -10.17
N GLY A 67 -15.18 0.92 -10.49
CA GLY A 67 -15.52 0.40 -11.81
C GLY A 67 -14.80 -0.91 -12.16
N GLY A 68 -14.29 -1.65 -11.19
CA GLY A 68 -13.49 -2.86 -11.38
C GLY A 68 -12.08 -2.58 -11.90
N THR A 69 -11.50 -1.44 -11.53
CA THR A 69 -10.17 -1.01 -11.97
C THR A 69 -9.07 -1.86 -11.33
N HIS A 70 -9.18 -2.10 -10.01
CA HIS A 70 -8.17 -2.86 -9.27
C HIS A 70 -8.52 -4.34 -9.13
N LEU A 71 -9.80 -4.65 -8.88
CA LEU A 71 -10.29 -6.01 -8.77
C LEU A 71 -11.37 -6.25 -9.84
N SER A 72 -11.10 -7.20 -10.74
CA SER A 72 -12.01 -7.52 -11.85
C SER A 72 -13.21 -8.42 -11.46
N MET A 73 -13.39 -8.66 -10.17
CA MET A 73 -14.40 -9.59 -9.63
C MET A 73 -15.82 -9.00 -9.71
N GLN A 74 -16.84 -9.86 -9.73
CA GLN A 74 -18.25 -9.45 -9.74
C GLN A 74 -18.68 -9.16 -8.29
N GLY A 75 -19.30 -7.99 -8.02
CA GLY A 75 -19.83 -7.66 -6.69
C GLY A 75 -18.97 -6.78 -5.78
N ALA A 76 -17.80 -6.32 -6.22
CA ALA A 76 -16.88 -5.57 -5.37
C ALA A 76 -17.38 -4.14 -5.06
N VAL A 77 -17.21 -3.66 -3.81
CA VAL A 77 -17.42 -2.25 -3.42
C VAL A 77 -16.08 -1.58 -3.20
N ASN A 78 -15.82 -0.64 -4.08
CA ASN A 78 -14.52 -0.71 -4.73
C ASN A 78 -13.54 0.39 -4.37
N VAL A 79 -13.84 1.32 -3.47
CA VAL A 79 -12.80 2.19 -2.92
C VAL A 79 -13.29 2.70 -1.59
N ALA A 80 -12.43 2.71 -0.60
CA ALA A 80 -12.49 3.70 0.46
C ALA A 80 -11.06 4.17 0.75
N LEU A 81 -10.91 5.42 1.19
CA LEU A 81 -9.61 5.90 1.67
C LEU A 81 -9.49 5.45 3.12
N ASN A 82 -8.41 4.77 3.47
CA ASN A 82 -8.12 4.51 4.89
C ASN A 82 -7.70 5.81 5.61
N ASN A 83 -7.52 5.77 6.93
CA ASN A 83 -7.11 6.93 7.75
C ASN A 83 -5.76 7.55 7.35
N LEU A 84 -4.98 6.90 6.48
CA LEU A 84 -3.70 7.37 5.96
C LEU A 84 -3.82 7.96 4.54
N GLY A 85 -5.04 8.09 4.02
CA GLY A 85 -5.28 8.55 2.64
C GLY A 85 -4.88 7.53 1.58
N GLN A 86 -4.63 6.27 1.96
CA GLN A 86 -4.33 5.20 1.01
C GLN A 86 -5.63 4.65 0.43
N GLU A 87 -5.62 4.43 -0.87
CA GLU A 87 -6.72 3.77 -1.57
C GLU A 87 -6.76 2.29 -1.17
N ILE A 88 -7.89 1.87 -0.62
CA ILE A 88 -8.18 0.46 -0.35
C ILE A 88 -9.45 0.06 -1.11
N VAL A 89 -9.41 -1.10 -1.75
CA VAL A 89 -10.51 -1.65 -2.53
C VAL A 89 -10.94 -2.94 -1.84
N CYS A 90 -12.22 -3.08 -1.52
CA CYS A 90 -12.76 -4.22 -0.80
C CYS A 90 -13.71 -5.02 -1.70
N SER A 91 -13.35 -6.27 -2.00
CA SER A 91 -14.25 -7.16 -2.72
C SER A 91 -15.05 -8.01 -1.76
N VAL A 92 -16.34 -8.13 -2.03
CA VAL A 92 -17.29 -8.92 -1.26
C VAL A 92 -17.81 -10.04 -2.14
N ASP A 93 -17.74 -11.26 -1.61
CA ASP A 93 -18.44 -12.41 -2.17
C ASP A 93 -19.94 -12.19 -2.00
N ILE A 94 -20.65 -12.12 -3.13
CA ILE A 94 -22.09 -11.82 -3.18
C ILE A 94 -22.92 -12.92 -2.54
N ASP A 95 -22.52 -14.18 -2.70
CA ASP A 95 -23.30 -15.34 -2.28
C ASP A 95 -23.18 -15.54 -0.76
N ASN A 96 -21.99 -15.28 -0.23
CA ASN A 96 -21.68 -15.51 1.18
C ASN A 96 -21.71 -14.23 2.04
N ALA A 97 -21.81 -13.05 1.42
CA ALA A 97 -21.78 -11.75 2.09
C ALA A 97 -20.54 -11.55 3.00
N VAL A 98 -19.37 -12.00 2.52
CA VAL A 98 -18.08 -11.88 3.22
C VAL A 98 -17.02 -11.22 2.35
N ILE A 99 -16.00 -10.64 2.97
CA ILE A 99 -14.87 -10.06 2.23
C ILE A 99 -14.00 -11.18 1.66
N GLU A 100 -13.86 -11.23 0.34
CA GLU A 100 -13.02 -12.22 -0.35
C GLU A 100 -11.61 -11.69 -0.63
N ALA A 101 -11.46 -10.38 -0.84
CA ALA A 101 -10.18 -9.77 -1.16
C ALA A 101 -10.13 -8.29 -0.79
N ILE A 102 -8.95 -7.82 -0.41
CA ILE A 102 -8.65 -6.41 -0.21
C ILE A 102 -7.45 -6.06 -1.08
N TRP A 103 -7.59 -5.07 -1.95
CA TRP A 103 -6.44 -4.49 -2.63
C TRP A 103 -5.99 -3.22 -1.90
N ALA A 104 -4.70 -3.15 -1.60
CA ALA A 104 -4.04 -2.01 -0.94
C ALA A 104 -2.54 -2.04 -1.30
N ASP A 105 -1.86 -0.89 -1.36
CA ASP A 105 -0.41 -0.84 -1.60
C ASP A 105 0.05 -1.69 -2.82
N HIS A 106 -0.74 -1.69 -3.90
CA HIS A 106 -0.53 -2.48 -5.12
C HIS A 106 -0.48 -4.01 -4.93
N ARG A 107 -1.04 -4.53 -3.84
CA ARG A 107 -1.11 -5.96 -3.52
C ARG A 107 -2.52 -6.35 -3.14
N VAL A 108 -2.84 -7.62 -3.35
CA VAL A 108 -4.11 -8.23 -2.92
C VAL A 108 -3.84 -9.01 -1.63
N TYR A 109 -4.75 -8.86 -0.66
CA TYR A 109 -4.73 -9.46 0.66
C TYR A 109 -6.05 -10.19 0.91
N THR A 110 -5.99 -11.24 1.71
CA THR A 110 -7.17 -11.69 2.48
C THR A 110 -7.48 -10.69 3.60
N LEU A 111 -8.69 -10.74 4.17
CA LEU A 111 -9.07 -9.89 5.30
C LEU A 111 -8.10 -10.05 6.49
N GLN A 112 -7.69 -11.29 6.79
CA GLN A 112 -6.80 -11.58 7.91
C GLN A 112 -5.39 -11.01 7.68
N GLU A 113 -4.84 -11.20 6.49
CA GLU A 113 -3.52 -10.65 6.14
C GLU A 113 -3.52 -9.12 6.17
N TYR A 114 -4.58 -8.48 5.66
CA TYR A 114 -4.71 -7.03 5.71
C TYR A 114 -4.75 -6.51 7.15
N LYS A 115 -5.57 -7.13 8.02
CA LYS A 115 -5.66 -6.75 9.44
C LYS A 115 -4.32 -6.91 10.16
N LEU A 116 -3.59 -7.99 9.88
CA LEU A 116 -2.26 -8.20 10.44
C LEU A 116 -1.27 -7.12 9.97
N ALA A 117 -1.25 -6.84 8.66
CA ALA A 117 -0.40 -5.80 8.09
C ALA A 117 -0.73 -4.40 8.66
N GLU A 118 -2.02 -4.09 8.85
CA GLU A 118 -2.44 -2.84 9.49
C GLU A 118 -2.00 -2.75 10.95
N ALA A 119 -2.17 -3.83 11.72
CA ALA A 119 -1.72 -3.89 13.11
C ALA A 119 -0.19 -3.71 13.22
N GLU A 120 0.58 -4.34 12.33
CA GLU A 120 2.04 -4.16 12.26
C GLU A 120 2.41 -2.72 11.90
N ARG A 121 1.76 -2.11 10.90
CA ARG A 121 1.97 -0.69 10.54
C ARG A 121 1.69 0.22 11.72
N ARG A 122 0.55 0.05 12.40
CA ARG A 122 0.19 0.83 13.61
C ARG A 122 1.24 0.66 14.71
N ARG A 123 1.70 -0.58 14.95
CA ARG A 123 2.76 -0.86 15.93
C ARG A 123 4.06 -0.14 15.57
N ARG A 124 4.48 -0.20 14.31
CA ARG A 124 5.69 0.50 13.83
C ARG A 124 5.58 2.01 13.97
N MET A 125 4.42 2.58 13.64
CA MET A 125 4.16 4.02 13.82
C MET A 125 4.20 4.44 15.29
N ALA A 126 3.58 3.67 16.19
CA ALA A 126 3.63 3.93 17.63
C ALA A 126 5.06 3.85 18.19
N LEU A 127 5.86 2.89 17.70
CA LEU A 127 7.28 2.83 18.04
C LEU A 127 8.06 4.03 17.49
N ALA A 128 7.73 4.49 16.28
CA ALA A 128 8.38 5.67 15.68
C ALA A 128 8.12 6.93 16.51
N GLU A 129 6.87 7.10 16.95
CA GLU A 129 6.47 8.22 17.82
C GLU A 129 7.16 8.15 19.19
N ALA A 130 7.24 6.95 19.79
CA ALA A 130 7.95 6.75 21.04
C ALA A 130 9.45 7.04 20.91
N ASP A 131 10.10 6.55 19.85
CA ASP A 131 11.51 6.85 19.56
C ASP A 131 11.71 8.37 19.37
N ALA A 132 10.77 9.06 18.68
CA ALA A 132 10.85 10.49 18.49
C ALA A 132 10.79 11.28 19.80
N ALA A 133 9.89 10.90 20.73
CA ALA A 133 9.83 11.49 22.05
C ALA A 133 11.10 11.24 22.87
N GLN A 134 11.66 10.02 22.81
CA GLN A 134 12.90 9.67 23.52
C GLN A 134 14.12 10.44 22.98
N ILE A 135 14.24 10.56 21.64
CA ILE A 135 15.31 11.29 20.98
C ILE A 135 15.26 12.78 21.32
N GLN A 136 14.07 13.39 21.37
CA GLN A 136 13.90 14.77 21.84
C GLN A 136 14.35 14.96 23.29
N GLY A 137 14.15 13.94 24.15
CA GLY A 137 14.66 13.89 25.51
C GLY A 137 16.15 13.54 25.64
N GLY A 138 16.89 13.42 24.52
CA GLY A 138 18.31 13.07 24.50
C GLY A 138 18.62 11.57 24.63
N ASN A 139 17.61 10.72 24.84
CA ASN A 139 17.78 9.28 24.94
C ASN A 139 17.63 8.60 23.58
N HIS A 140 18.76 8.28 22.96
CA HIS A 140 18.80 7.69 21.61
C HIS A 140 19.35 6.25 21.60
N GLY A 141 19.79 5.72 22.74
CA GLY A 141 20.48 4.42 22.79
C GLY A 141 19.60 3.24 22.34
N ALA A 142 18.34 3.19 22.79
CA ALA A 142 17.40 2.14 22.40
C ALA A 142 17.06 2.19 20.90
N PHE A 143 16.88 3.39 20.36
CA PHE A 143 16.64 3.62 18.94
C PHE A 143 17.83 3.15 18.09
N VAL A 144 19.05 3.57 18.45
CA VAL A 144 20.28 3.19 17.74
C VAL A 144 20.48 1.66 17.78
N LEU A 145 20.27 1.03 18.94
CA LEU A 145 20.37 -0.42 19.07
C LEU A 145 19.36 -1.16 18.17
N ALA A 146 18.11 -0.69 18.14
CA ALA A 146 17.08 -1.27 17.29
C ALA A 146 17.40 -1.11 15.80
N ALA A 147 17.92 0.07 15.41
CA ALA A 147 18.34 0.35 14.06
C ALA A 147 19.47 -0.58 13.59
N LYS A 148 20.55 -0.68 14.39
CA LYS A 148 21.69 -1.56 14.11
C LYS A 148 21.21 -3.00 13.90
N ARG A 149 20.42 -3.54 14.85
CA ARG A 149 19.85 -4.89 14.76
C ARG A 149 19.00 -5.10 13.51
N SER A 150 18.17 -4.13 13.16
CA SER A 150 17.26 -4.25 12.01
C SER A 150 18.01 -4.21 10.68
N ILE A 151 19.00 -3.34 10.55
CA ILE A 151 19.78 -3.19 9.31
C ILE A 151 20.65 -4.42 9.06
N THR A 152 21.18 -5.03 10.11
CA THR A 152 22.11 -6.16 10.00
C THR A 152 21.45 -7.52 10.20
N HIS A 153 20.12 -7.58 10.37
CA HIS A 153 19.40 -8.84 10.62
C HIS A 153 19.71 -9.92 9.58
N ASP A 154 19.79 -9.54 8.30
CA ASP A 154 20.02 -10.48 7.20
C ASP A 154 21.51 -10.65 6.85
N PHE A 155 22.43 -10.09 7.65
CA PHE A 155 23.85 -10.17 7.38
C PHE A 155 24.39 -11.52 7.87
N LYS A 156 25.40 -12.05 7.19
CA LYS A 156 25.99 -13.36 7.53
C LYS A 156 26.60 -13.39 8.93
N ASP A 157 27.21 -12.27 9.31
CA ASP A 157 27.83 -12.07 10.60
C ASP A 157 27.46 -10.65 11.08
N PRO A 158 26.29 -10.49 11.72
CA PRO A 158 25.79 -9.19 12.18
C PRO A 158 26.71 -8.52 13.21
N ASP A 159 27.43 -9.31 14.01
CA ASP A 159 28.29 -8.82 15.09
C ASP A 159 29.61 -8.26 14.56
N SER A 160 30.05 -8.69 13.38
CA SER A 160 31.22 -8.13 12.69
C SER A 160 30.93 -6.84 11.90
N VAL A 161 29.72 -6.28 11.96
CA VAL A 161 29.40 -5.08 11.17
C VAL A 161 30.06 -3.84 11.76
N LEU A 162 30.79 -3.13 10.90
CA LEU A 162 31.42 -1.86 11.23
C LEU A 162 30.49 -0.72 10.81
N TYR A 163 30.42 0.31 11.65
CA TYR A 163 29.62 1.49 11.43
C TYR A 163 30.53 2.72 11.43
N ARG A 164 30.25 3.69 10.56
CA ARG A 164 30.89 5.00 10.62
C ARG A 164 29.96 6.10 10.14
N ASP A 165 30.33 7.34 10.42
CA ASP A 165 29.59 8.54 10.05
C ASP A 165 28.11 8.44 10.43
N VAL A 166 27.84 7.89 11.63
CA VAL A 166 26.48 7.63 12.10
C VAL A 166 25.91 8.89 12.74
N PHE A 167 24.72 9.28 12.32
CA PHE A 167 24.03 10.45 12.83
C PHE A 167 22.51 10.26 12.82
N ILE A 168 21.81 11.07 13.61
CA ILE A 168 20.34 11.17 13.56
C ILE A 168 19.97 12.39 12.72
N SER A 169 19.01 12.18 11.83
CA SER A 169 18.32 13.23 11.06
C SER A 169 16.87 13.34 11.51
N ASN A 170 16.31 14.54 11.53
CA ASN A 170 14.95 14.80 12.02
C ASN A 170 14.06 15.55 11.02
N ARG A 171 14.21 15.25 9.72
CA ARG A 171 13.45 15.94 8.66
C ARG A 171 11.96 15.61 8.63
N THR A 172 11.62 14.33 8.76
CA THR A 172 10.23 13.84 8.71
C THR A 172 9.91 13.00 9.94
N THR A 173 10.69 11.95 10.12
CA THR A 173 10.72 11.09 11.30
C THR A 173 12.19 10.92 11.69
N PRO A 174 12.52 10.93 12.98
CA PRO A 174 13.86 10.63 13.44
C PRO A 174 14.41 9.37 12.77
N THR A 175 15.50 9.54 12.04
CA THR A 175 16.09 8.52 11.18
C THR A 175 17.57 8.42 11.48
N LEU A 176 18.04 7.21 11.77
CA LEU A 176 19.46 6.92 11.89
C LEU A 176 20.04 6.77 10.49
N CYS A 177 21.08 7.53 10.18
CA CYS A 177 21.79 7.50 8.92
C CYS A 177 23.27 7.24 9.18
N GLY A 178 23.98 6.72 8.19
CA GLY A 178 25.42 6.57 8.25
C GLY A 178 25.93 5.58 7.22
N GLU A 179 27.07 4.97 7.50
CA GLU A 179 27.66 3.95 6.65
C GLU A 179 27.92 2.66 7.42
N ILE A 180 27.70 1.54 6.74
CA ILE A 180 27.95 0.19 7.25
C ILE A 180 28.92 -0.57 6.34
N ASN A 181 29.76 -1.41 6.93
CA ASN A 181 30.61 -2.35 6.21
C ASN A 181 30.51 -3.72 6.86
N ALA A 182 30.35 -4.76 6.04
CA ALA A 182 30.16 -6.12 6.50
C ALA A 182 31.03 -7.11 5.73
N LYS A 183 31.26 -8.26 6.35
CA LYS A 183 32.03 -9.35 5.74
C LYS A 183 31.19 -10.07 4.68
N ASN A 184 31.84 -10.46 3.60
CA ASN A 184 31.29 -11.42 2.63
C ASN A 184 31.44 -12.87 3.12
N SER A 185 31.03 -13.84 2.30
CA SER A 185 31.16 -15.27 2.59
C SER A 185 32.60 -15.75 2.81
N TYR A 186 33.58 -14.99 2.32
CA TYR A 186 35.01 -15.31 2.43
C TYR A 186 35.66 -14.60 3.64
N GLY A 187 34.87 -13.92 4.48
CA GLY A 187 35.32 -13.24 5.70
C GLY A 187 35.93 -11.85 5.47
N GLY A 188 35.97 -11.37 4.22
CA GLY A 188 36.53 -10.05 3.88
C GLY A 188 35.48 -8.94 3.86
N TYR A 189 35.84 -7.75 4.34
CA TYR A 189 35.01 -6.55 4.24
C TYR A 189 34.94 -6.06 2.79
N VAL A 190 33.74 -5.69 2.32
CA VAL A 190 33.49 -5.34 0.92
C VAL A 190 33.38 -3.83 0.65
N GLY A 191 33.57 -3.01 1.69
CA GLY A 191 33.51 -1.55 1.61
C GLY A 191 32.27 -0.99 2.27
N TYR A 192 32.35 0.29 2.63
CA TYR A 192 31.27 1.00 3.29
C TYR A 192 30.15 1.33 2.31
N LYS A 193 28.92 1.10 2.76
CA LYS A 193 27.67 1.41 2.06
C LYS A 193 26.81 2.29 2.95
N ARG A 194 26.17 3.29 2.35
CA ARG A 194 25.27 4.18 3.08
C ARG A 194 24.04 3.40 3.55
N PHE A 195 23.49 3.78 4.69
CA PHE A 195 22.25 3.23 5.20
C PHE A 195 21.39 4.31 5.83
N PHE A 196 20.09 4.02 5.93
CA PHE A 196 19.18 4.76 6.78
C PHE A 196 18.16 3.83 7.43
N TYR A 197 17.67 4.22 8.61
CA TYR A 197 16.66 3.47 9.34
C TYR A 197 15.77 4.37 10.19
N ASN A 198 14.47 4.11 10.11
CA ASN A 198 13.50 4.39 11.15
C ASN A 198 12.53 3.20 11.25
N ARG A 199 11.51 3.27 12.11
CA ARG A 199 10.56 2.17 12.30
C ARG A 199 9.66 1.89 11.10
N VAL A 200 9.53 2.85 10.20
CA VAL A 200 8.62 2.80 9.04
C VAL A 200 9.36 2.31 7.80
N VAL A 201 10.58 2.82 7.59
CA VAL A 201 11.40 2.54 6.41
C VAL A 201 12.87 2.41 6.77
N SER A 202 13.55 1.53 6.06
CA SER A 202 15.00 1.34 6.17
C SER A 202 15.58 0.97 4.82
N GLY A 203 16.85 1.27 4.60
CA GLY A 203 17.55 0.91 3.37
C GLY A 203 19.05 0.88 3.57
N VAL A 204 19.70 0.01 2.80
CA VAL A 204 21.16 -0.02 2.62
C VAL A 204 21.41 0.21 1.13
N ASP A 205 22.34 1.09 0.80
CA ASP A 205 22.74 1.35 -0.58
C ASP A 205 23.28 0.05 -1.18
N ARG A 206 22.58 -0.45 -2.21
CA ARG A 206 23.03 -1.56 -3.04
C ARG A 206 23.13 -1.08 -4.47
N SER A 207 23.85 0.02 -4.68
CA SER A 207 24.06 0.68 -5.97
C SER A 207 24.73 -0.20 -7.02
N GLU A 208 25.25 -1.38 -6.63
CA GLU A 208 25.60 -2.47 -7.54
C GLU A 208 24.40 -3.10 -8.27
N ILE A 209 23.16 -2.91 -7.78
CA ILE A 209 21.91 -3.34 -8.41
C ILE A 209 21.29 -2.11 -9.10
N PRO A 210 21.23 -2.06 -10.45
CA PRO A 210 20.80 -0.86 -11.19
C PRO A 210 19.41 -0.34 -10.79
N GLU A 211 18.45 -1.23 -10.55
CA GLU A 211 17.07 -0.91 -10.16
C GLU A 211 16.98 -0.19 -8.80
N ASN A 212 17.96 -0.39 -7.92
CA ASN A 212 17.93 0.15 -6.56
C ASN A 212 18.51 1.57 -6.47
N ARG A 213 19.44 1.93 -7.35
CA ARG A 213 20.24 3.18 -7.22
C ARG A 213 19.37 4.44 -7.18
N ALA A 214 18.42 4.57 -8.11
CA ALA A 214 17.57 5.76 -8.19
C ALA A 214 16.60 5.86 -7.01
N SER A 215 16.00 4.72 -6.64
CA SER A 215 15.05 4.62 -5.52
C SER A 215 15.71 4.92 -4.18
N TYR A 216 16.89 4.34 -3.92
CA TYR A 216 17.64 4.56 -2.70
C TYR A 216 18.06 6.03 -2.54
N SER A 217 18.70 6.60 -3.56
CA SER A 217 19.20 7.99 -3.53
C SER A 217 18.07 8.99 -3.24
N LYS A 218 16.89 8.77 -3.85
CA LYS A 218 15.70 9.58 -3.58
C LYS A 218 15.28 9.50 -2.11
N LEU A 219 15.10 8.29 -1.57
CA LEU A 219 14.68 8.08 -0.18
C LEU A 219 15.71 8.62 0.81
N GLU A 220 16.98 8.32 0.61
CA GLU A 220 18.05 8.81 1.46
C GLU A 220 18.06 10.34 1.52
N SER A 221 17.88 11.02 0.38
CA SER A 221 17.81 12.47 0.34
C SER A 221 16.62 13.06 1.11
N VAL A 222 15.55 12.27 1.31
CA VAL A 222 14.39 12.64 2.13
C VAL A 222 14.68 12.42 3.60
N TYR A 223 15.31 11.31 3.98
CA TYR A 223 15.46 10.94 5.39
C TYR A 223 16.76 11.42 6.05
N CYS A 224 17.83 11.63 5.30
CA CYS A 224 19.18 11.87 5.85
C CYS A 224 19.77 13.26 5.59
N ARG A 225 18.96 14.22 5.08
CA ARG A 225 19.46 15.55 4.73
C ARG A 225 19.68 16.47 5.94
N ASP A 226 18.81 16.39 6.94
CA ASP A 226 18.78 17.35 8.05
C ASP A 226 19.39 16.72 9.29
N LYS A 227 20.72 16.58 9.27
CA LYS A 227 21.51 16.08 10.41
C LYS A 227 21.28 16.95 11.64
N VAL A 228 20.91 16.33 12.75
CA VAL A 228 20.68 17.01 14.05
C VAL A 228 21.62 16.54 15.16
N LEU A 229 22.17 15.33 15.06
CA LEU A 229 23.05 14.76 16.08
C LEU A 229 24.04 13.78 15.47
N ASP A 230 25.35 14.04 15.59
CA ASP A 230 26.37 13.04 15.32
C ASP A 230 26.49 12.07 16.51
N LEU A 231 26.62 10.78 16.20
CA LEU A 231 26.74 9.74 17.20
C LEU A 231 28.18 9.25 17.29
N PRO A 232 28.73 9.08 18.50
CA PRO A 232 30.04 8.49 18.68
C PRO A 232 30.05 7.05 18.15
N GLN A 233 31.17 6.66 17.55
CA GLN A 233 31.39 5.31 17.00
C GLN A 233 31.78 4.32 18.08
#